data_AF-A0A7V0SC81-F1
#
_entry.id   AF-A0A7V0SC81-F1
#
_cell.length_a   1.000
_cell.length_b   1.000
_cell.length_c   1.000
_cell.angle_alpha   90.00
_cell.angle_beta   90.00
_cell.angle_gamma   90.00
#
_symmetry.space_group_name_H-M   'P 1'
#
loop_
_entity.id
_entity.type
_entity.pdbx_description
1 polymer ?
#
loop_
_entity_poly.entity_id
_entity_poly.type
_entity_poly.pdbx_seq_one_letter_code
_entity_poly.pdbx_strand_id
1 'polypeptide(L)'
;GIGMSTNFLSPWAMIPDTVEYSEWKTGLRREGTLYGFFFFSFKLGTAIAGFLVGLGLDLSGYIPNVDQGEASLMGIRLLLTVVPLAFLLAGILVISFYPIDGAFHRTMLEEIAARKEGA
;
A
#
# COMPACT_ATOMS: atom_id res chain seq x y z
N GLY A 1 18.29 0.57 1.81
CA GLY A 1 18.20 0.18 3.24
C GLY A 1 17.07 -0.81 3.41
N ILE A 2 17.24 -1.80 4.28
CA ILE A 2 16.35 -2.98 4.47
C ILE A 2 14.85 -2.60 4.62
N GLY A 3 14.54 -1.45 5.21
CA GLY A 3 13.16 -0.96 5.37
C GLY A 3 12.48 -0.52 4.06
N MET A 4 13.21 0.10 3.13
CA MET A 4 12.68 0.48 1.81
C MET A 4 12.34 -0.76 0.98
N SER A 5 13.11 -1.84 1.14
CA SER A 5 12.88 -3.12 0.45
C SER A 5 11.54 -3.73 0.83
N THR A 6 11.19 -3.74 2.12
CA THR A 6 9.93 -4.34 2.61
C THR A 6 8.70 -3.55 2.14
N ASN A 7 8.79 -2.22 2.15
CA ASN A 7 7.72 -1.34 1.70
C ASN A 7 7.44 -1.46 0.20
N PHE A 8 8.48 -1.59 -0.62
CA PHE A 8 8.30 -1.76 -2.06
C PHE A 8 7.94 -3.21 -2.42
N LEU A 9 8.59 -4.24 -1.88
CA LEU A 9 8.41 -5.61 -2.38
C LEU A 9 7.05 -6.22 -2.02
N SER A 10 6.51 -5.93 -0.82
CA SER A 10 5.29 -6.59 -0.36
C SER A 10 4.06 -6.29 -1.22
N PRO A 11 3.74 -5.04 -1.60
CA PRO A 11 2.56 -4.78 -2.42
C PRO A 11 2.73 -5.32 -3.85
N TRP A 12 3.94 -5.28 -4.40
CA TRP A 12 4.19 -5.78 -5.76
C TRP A 12 4.04 -7.30 -5.89
N ALA A 13 4.33 -8.07 -4.83
CA ALA A 13 4.08 -9.51 -4.79
C ALA A 13 2.59 -9.84 -4.57
N MET A 14 1.89 -9.06 -3.72
CA MET A 14 0.50 -9.33 -3.37
C MET A 14 -0.51 -9.02 -4.51
N ILE A 15 -0.18 -8.11 -5.44
CA ILE A 15 -1.11 -7.78 -6.53
C ILE A 15 -1.34 -8.98 -7.46
N PRO A 16 -0.31 -9.66 -8.00
CA PRO A 16 -0.48 -10.91 -8.74
C PRO A 16 -1.30 -11.96 -7.97
N ASP A 17 -1.04 -12.15 -6.67
CA ASP A 17 -1.79 -13.11 -5.84
C ASP A 17 -3.30 -12.79 -5.81
N THR A 18 -3.65 -11.50 -5.77
CA THR A 18 -5.07 -11.09 -5.83
C THR A 18 -5.70 -11.27 -7.21
N VAL A 19 -4.92 -11.16 -8.29
CA VAL A 19 -5.38 -11.47 -9.66
C VAL A 19 -5.71 -12.96 -9.76
N GLU A 20 -4.82 -13.82 -9.28
CA GLU A 20 -5.01 -15.27 -9.29
C GLU A 20 -6.19 -15.69 -8.41
N TYR A 21 -6.34 -15.10 -7.23
CA TYR A 21 -7.52 -15.31 -6.39
C TYR A 21 -8.82 -14.92 -7.10
N SER A 22 -8.83 -13.79 -7.84
CA SER A 22 -9.98 -13.37 -8.63
C SER A 22 -10.26 -14.35 -9.79
N GLU A 23 -9.23 -14.84 -10.48
CA GLU A 23 -9.38 -15.85 -11.53
C GLU A 23 -9.92 -17.16 -10.95
N TRP A 24 -9.42 -17.60 -9.80
CA TRP A 24 -9.87 -18.81 -9.12
C TRP A 24 -11.36 -18.76 -8.74
N LYS A 25 -11.81 -17.63 -8.19
CA LYS A 25 -13.22 -17.42 -7.77
C LYS A 25 -14.19 -17.17 -8.93
N THR A 26 -13.77 -16.47 -9.98
CA THR A 26 -14.68 -15.99 -11.02
C THR A 26 -14.51 -16.67 -12.39
N GLY A 27 -13.43 -17.42 -12.58
CA GLY A 27 -13.04 -18.01 -13.87
C GLY A 27 -12.57 -17.00 -14.91
N LEU A 28 -12.56 -15.69 -14.59
CA LEU A 28 -12.19 -14.62 -15.51
C LEU A 28 -10.92 -13.91 -15.02
N ARG A 29 -9.93 -13.79 -15.91
CA ARG A 29 -8.68 -13.09 -15.62
C ARG A 29 -8.87 -11.58 -15.79
N ARG A 30 -8.95 -10.84 -14.68
CA ARG A 30 -9.26 -9.39 -14.62
C ARG A 30 -8.05 -8.55 -14.17
N GLU A 31 -6.90 -8.77 -14.80
CA GLU A 31 -5.66 -8.07 -14.47
C GLU A 31 -5.79 -6.54 -14.59
N GLY A 32 -6.28 -6.06 -15.75
CA GLY A 32 -6.33 -4.63 -16.04
C GLY A 32 -7.14 -3.82 -15.03
N THR A 33 -8.28 -4.36 -14.59
CA THR A 33 -9.14 -3.69 -13.59
C THR A 33 -8.48 -3.66 -12.21
N LEU A 34 -7.84 -4.75 -11.79
CA LEU A 34 -7.18 -4.84 -10.48
C LEU A 34 -5.95 -3.95 -10.41
N TYR A 35 -5.08 -4.00 -11.43
CA TYR A 35 -3.93 -3.09 -11.53
C TYR A 35 -4.37 -1.64 -11.66
N GLY A 36 -5.42 -1.36 -12.46
CA GLY A 36 -5.98 -0.02 -12.61
C GLY A 36 -6.48 0.54 -11.29
N PHE A 37 -7.24 -0.24 -10.52
CA PHE A 37 -7.72 0.14 -9.20
C PHE A 37 -6.56 0.35 -8.22
N PHE A 38 -5.58 -0.55 -8.19
CA PHE A 38 -4.40 -0.43 -7.34
C PHE A 38 -3.67 0.90 -7.57
N PHE A 39 -3.33 1.22 -8.82
CA PHE A 39 -2.64 2.47 -9.13
C PHE A 39 -3.49 3.71 -8.92
N PHE A 40 -4.80 3.62 -9.17
CA PHE A 40 -5.73 4.70 -8.84
C PHE A 40 -5.74 5.01 -7.35
N SER A 41 -5.92 3.97 -6.51
CA SER A 41 -5.88 4.11 -5.06
C SER A 41 -4.52 4.61 -4.57
N PHE A 42 -3.43 4.14 -5.17
CA PHE A 42 -2.08 4.62 -4.85
C PHE A 42 -1.94 6.12 -5.15
N LYS A 43 -2.34 6.58 -6.34
CA LYS A 43 -2.30 7.99 -6.71
C LYS A 43 -3.19 8.85 -5.82
N LEU A 44 -4.41 8.39 -5.51
CA LEU A 44 -5.31 9.06 -4.60
C LEU A 44 -4.68 9.19 -3.20
N GLY A 45 -4.08 8.11 -2.70
CA GLY A 45 -3.35 8.11 -1.43
C GLY A 45 -2.20 9.11 -1.43
N THR A 46 -1.41 9.18 -2.50
CA THR A 46 -0.32 10.17 -2.60
C THR A 46 -0.83 11.61 -2.64
N ALA A 47 -1.97 11.87 -3.28
CA ALA A 47 -2.58 13.19 -3.31
C ALA A 47 -3.08 13.62 -1.91
N ILE A 48 -3.75 12.70 -1.20
CA ILE A 48 -4.21 12.93 0.17
C ILE A 48 -3.01 13.14 1.10
N ALA A 49 -1.94 12.35 0.96
CA ALA A 49 -0.73 12.49 1.77
C ALA A 49 -0.08 13.86 1.57
N GLY A 50 0.08 14.31 0.32
CA GLY A 50 0.62 15.65 0.03
C GLY A 50 -0.23 16.77 0.63
N PHE A 51 -1.56 16.63 0.54
CA PHE A 51 -2.50 17.59 1.15
C PHE A 51 -2.38 17.64 2.68
N LEU A 52 -2.33 16.48 3.36
CA LEU A 52 -2.20 16.41 4.81
C LEU A 52 -0.86 16.96 5.30
N VAL A 53 0.23 16.71 4.57
CA VAL A 53 1.54 17.28 4.88
C VAL A 53 1.51 18.80 4.73
N GLY A 54 0.92 19.31 3.65
CA GLY A 54 0.74 20.75 3.45
C GLY A 54 -0.02 21.42 4.59
N LEU A 55 -1.18 20.86 4.95
CA LEU A 55 -1.97 21.34 6.09
C LEU A 55 -1.19 21.27 7.41
N GLY A 56 -0.43 20.20 7.64
CA GLY A 56 0.39 20.05 8.84
C GLY A 56 1.48 21.12 8.94
N LEU A 57 2.09 21.48 7.81
CA LEU A 57 3.09 22.55 7.76
C LEU A 57 2.46 23.91 8.05
N ASP A 58 1.33 24.22 7.43
CA ASP A 58 0.59 25.47 7.66
C ASP A 58 0.18 25.62 9.13
N LEU A 59 -0.37 24.57 9.73
CA LEU A 59 -0.77 24.56 11.15
C LEU A 59 0.42 24.67 12.11
N SER A 60 1.58 24.18 11.72
CA SER A 60 2.82 24.30 12.51
C SER A 60 3.45 25.70 12.41
N GLY A 61 2.90 26.60 11.59
CA GLY A 61 3.47 27.93 11.35
C GLY A 61 4.78 27.87 10.58
N TYR A 62 4.89 26.94 9.63
CA TYR A 62 6.07 26.83 8.76
C TYR A 62 6.19 28.06 7.85
N ILE A 63 7.38 28.65 7.79
CA ILE A 63 7.69 29.78 6.89
C ILE A 63 8.87 29.39 6.02
N PRO A 64 8.77 29.38 4.68
CA PRO A 64 9.88 28.98 3.83
C PRO A 64 11.06 29.97 3.91
N ASN A 65 12.29 29.46 3.79
CA ASN A 65 13.54 30.22 3.67
C ASN A 65 13.91 31.13 4.87
N VAL A 66 13.42 30.81 6.06
CA VAL A 66 13.83 31.47 7.31
C VAL A 66 14.21 30.43 8.38
N ASP A 67 14.87 30.87 9.45
CA ASP A 67 15.08 30.03 10.62
C ASP A 67 13.72 29.72 11.26
N GLN A 68 13.44 28.42 11.40
CA GLN A 68 12.16 27.95 11.89
C GLN A 68 12.07 28.10 13.41
N GLY A 69 10.89 28.51 13.89
CA GLY A 69 10.58 28.47 15.31
C GLY A 69 10.53 27.04 15.85
N GLU A 70 10.65 26.89 17.17
CA GLU A 70 10.64 25.59 17.86
C GLU A 70 9.35 24.79 17.57
N ALA A 71 8.21 25.48 17.49
CA ALA A 71 6.92 24.88 17.15
C ALA A 71 6.89 24.30 15.71
N SER A 72 7.39 25.04 14.72
CA SER A 72 7.45 24.59 13.32
C SER A 72 8.41 23.40 13.17
N LEU A 73 9.56 23.42 13.85
CA LEU A 73 10.49 22.29 13.87
C LEU A 73 9.87 21.03 14.48
N MET A 74 9.11 21.17 15.57
CA MET A 74 8.39 20.06 16.18
C MET A 74 7.33 19.51 15.23
N GLY A 75 6.55 20.38 14.56
CA GLY A 75 5.56 19.98 13.56
C GLY A 75 6.17 19.16 12.41
N ILE A 76 7.27 19.65 11.84
CA ILE A 76 8.01 18.94 10.78
C ILE A 76 8.48 17.56 11.25
N ARG A 77 9.07 17.48 12.45
CA ARG A 77 9.54 16.20 13.02
C ARG A 77 8.40 15.21 13.17
N LEU A 78 7.24 15.64 13.65
CA LEU A 78 6.07 14.77 13.81
C LEU A 78 5.53 14.27 12.47
N LEU A 79 5.46 15.15 11.46
CA LEU A 79 5.02 14.81 10.11
C LEU A 79 5.96 13.83 9.40
N LEU A 80 7.26 13.86 9.70
CA LEU A 80 8.25 12.95 9.12
C LEU A 80 8.42 11.63 9.88
N THR A 81 7.99 11.57 11.14
CA THR A 81 8.24 10.40 12.00
C THR A 81 6.97 9.72 12.48
N VAL A 82 6.19 10.38 13.34
CA VAL A 82 5.02 9.81 14.00
C VAL A 82 3.91 9.51 13.00
N VAL A 83 3.67 10.41 12.05
CA VAL A 83 2.60 10.23 11.06
C VAL A 83 2.88 9.03 10.15
N PRO A 84 4.05 8.92 9.47
CA PRO A 84 4.37 7.74 8.68
C PRO A 84 4.39 6.45 9.50
N LEU A 85 4.88 6.49 10.74
CA LEU A 85 4.90 5.34 11.63
C LEU A 85 3.49 4.82 11.92
N ALA A 86 2.53 5.71 12.21
CA ALA A 86 1.15 5.34 12.46
C ALA A 86 0.51 4.66 11.24
N PHE A 87 0.72 5.19 10.03
CA PHE A 87 0.24 4.57 8.80
C PHE A 87 0.90 3.22 8.51
N LEU A 88 2.20 3.08 8.82
CA LEU A 88 2.92 1.82 8.66
C LEU A 88 2.37 0.74 9.62
N LEU A 89 2.14 1.09 10.89
CA LEU A 89 1.52 0.18 11.87
C LEU A 89 0.10 -0.23 11.46
N ALA A 90 -0.70 0.73 10.97
CA ALA A 90 -2.02 0.43 10.43
C ALA A 90 -1.94 -0.52 9.21
N GLY A 91 -0.96 -0.30 8.32
CA GLY A 91 -0.71 -1.18 7.18
C GLY A 91 -0.33 -2.61 7.58
N ILE A 92 0.56 -2.76 8.58
CA ILE A 92 0.92 -4.08 9.14
C ILE A 92 -0.31 -4.76 9.72
N LEU A 93 -1.15 -4.03 10.47
CA LEU A 93 -2.37 -4.59 11.03
C LEU A 93 -3.32 -5.09 9.93
N VAL A 94 -3.52 -4.32 8.85
CA VAL A 94 -4.36 -4.75 7.72
C VAL A 94 -3.78 -5.98 7.03
N ILE A 95 -2.46 -6.01 6.78
CA ILE A 95 -1.78 -7.16 6.17
C ILE A 95 -1.85 -8.40 7.08
N SER A 96 -1.89 -8.23 8.42
CA SER A 96 -2.02 -9.36 9.34
C SER A 96 -3.33 -10.14 9.20
N PHE A 97 -4.36 -9.53 8.61
CA PHE A 97 -5.62 -10.19 8.26
C PHE A 97 -5.64 -10.75 6.82
N TYR A 98 -4.52 -10.70 6.10
CA TYR A 98 -4.43 -11.21 4.73
C TYR A 98 -4.52 -12.75 4.74
N PRO A 99 -5.54 -13.34 4.09
CA PRO A 99 -5.85 -14.76 4.24
C PRO A 99 -5.07 -15.66 3.27
N ILE A 100 -4.28 -15.10 2.36
CA ILE A 100 -3.55 -15.88 1.34
C ILE A 100 -2.22 -16.30 1.95
N ASP A 101 -2.15 -17.55 2.39
CA ASP A 101 -0.90 -18.22 2.74
C ASP A 101 -0.29 -18.93 1.52
N GLY A 102 0.99 -19.32 1.63
CA GLY A 102 1.69 -19.98 0.52
C GLY A 102 1.13 -21.36 0.14
N ALA A 103 0.41 -22.04 1.06
CA ALA A 103 -0.22 -23.31 0.77
C ALA A 103 -1.50 -23.12 -0.05
N PHE A 104 -2.33 -22.16 0.34
CA PHE A 104 -3.55 -21.73 -0.32
C PHE A 104 -3.25 -21.19 -1.72
N HIS A 105 -2.20 -20.38 -1.87
CA HIS A 105 -1.73 -19.92 -3.17
C HIS A 105 -1.42 -21.08 -4.13
N ARG A 106 -0.69 -22.11 -3.65
CA ARG A 106 -0.39 -23.30 -4.45
C ARG A 106 -1.64 -24.07 -4.85
N THR A 107 -2.59 -24.27 -3.91
CA THR A 107 -3.86 -24.95 -4.21
C THR A 107 -4.68 -24.20 -5.26
N MET A 108 -4.72 -22.87 -5.21
CA MET A 108 -5.42 -22.07 -6.24
C MET A 108 -4.81 -22.28 -7.64
N LEU A 109 -3.49 -22.30 -7.76
CA LEU A 109 -2.80 -22.52 -9.03
C LEU A 109 -3.07 -23.91 -9.61
N GLU A 110 -3.04 -24.94 -8.76
CA GLU A 110 -3.37 -26.33 -9.15
C GLU A 110 -4.82 -26.43 -9.66
N GLU A 111 -5.78 -25.83 -8.96
CA GLU A 111 -7.18 -25.82 -9.39
C GLU A 111 -7.41 -25.05 -10.69
N ILE A 112 -6.73 -23.91 -10.89
CA ILE A 112 -6.81 -23.15 -12.15
C ILE A 112 -6.24 -23.98 -13.31
N ALA A 113 -5.10 -24.66 -13.11
CA ALA A 113 -4.49 -25.51 -14.13
C ALA A 113 -5.40 -26.68 -14.53
N ALA A 114 -5.97 -27.38 -13.54
CA ALA A 114 -6.90 -28.50 -13.79
C ALA A 114 -8.14 -28.07 -14.59
N ARG A 115 -8.68 -26.87 -14.35
CA ARG A 115 -9.81 -26.31 -15.13
C ARG A 115 -9.44 -25.99 -16.58
N LYS A 116 -8.17 -25.65 -16.85
CA LYS A 116 -7.68 -25.36 -18.22
C LYS A 116 -7.35 -26.63 -19.00
N GLU A 117 -6.97 -27.71 -18.34
CA GLU A 117 -6.70 -29.01 -18.98
C GLU A 117 -7.98 -29.81 -19.30
N GLY A 118 -9.06 -29.57 -18.55
CA GLY A 118 -10.36 -30.22 -18.75
C GLY A 118 -11.35 -29.49 -19.67
N ALA A 119 -10.99 -28.32 -20.21
CA ALA A 119 -11.80 -27.49 -21.12
C ALA A 119 -11.26 -27.55 -22.55
#